data_AF-A0A1X7TGE2-F1
#
_entry.id   AF-A0A1X7TGE2-F1
#
_cell.length_a   1.000
_cell.length_b   1.000
_cell.length_c   1.000
_cell.angle_alpha   90.00
_cell.angle_beta   90.00
_cell.angle_gamma   90.00
#
_symmetry.space_group_name_H-M   'P 1'
#
loop_
_entity.id
_entity.type
_entity.pdbx_description
1 polymer ?
#
loop_
_entity_poly.entity_id
_entity_poly.type
_entity_poly.pdbx_seq_one_letter_code
_entity_poly.pdbx_strand_id
1 'polypeptide(L)'
;MISFCILYLPKDTECHCSLHHCQSTCTCFTSMNSNWHGLIVFFSLHLLLSGDVELNPGPMIDDQPDIFLLRKWLEPLVDWQPFGLLLPGITQQDIAMIAKSALGIETEHQSQKLILYCKWINKHPEAKWRDVLHALTVREETELAQTIKDKLHEGQCIGGGSVNVATCNSVGVYNKEPVSDLVKGNPNDIFRSHSDKLTDAVTTNLYRLADALHAKGLIPLDTKRDMYSVSGDNELKKAGKLLITLQTLMKSSQHPEQYLIDVCHVLVNQQNQALTDIATSMMKQLGKHNYVCIL
;
A
#
# COMPACT_ATOMS: atom_id res chain seq x y z
N MET A 1 -18.88 28.85 2.73
CA MET A 1 -17.70 29.32 1.98
C MET A 1 -17.01 30.38 2.81
N ILE A 2 -16.01 30.01 3.61
CA ILE A 2 -15.25 30.93 4.46
C ILE A 2 -14.04 31.41 3.66
N SER A 3 -13.96 32.71 3.39
CA SER A 3 -12.82 33.31 2.70
C SER A 3 -11.81 33.84 3.71
N PHE A 4 -10.62 33.26 3.77
CA PHE A 4 -9.53 33.74 4.62
C PHE A 4 -8.69 34.77 3.87
N CYS A 5 -8.86 36.05 4.19
CA CYS A 5 -7.94 37.10 3.75
C CYS A 5 -6.73 37.17 4.70
N ILE A 6 -5.56 36.71 4.22
CA ILE A 6 -4.29 36.92 4.91
C ILE A 6 -3.71 38.27 4.44
N LEU A 7 -3.79 39.28 5.29
CA LEU A 7 -3.13 40.58 5.07
C LEU A 7 -1.74 40.56 5.71
N TYR A 8 -0.70 40.73 4.89
CA TYR A 8 0.65 41.01 5.37
C TYR A 8 0.82 42.51 5.60
N LEU A 9 1.15 42.92 6.82
CA LEU A 9 1.50 44.30 7.17
C LEU A 9 2.99 44.40 7.58
N PRO A 10 3.67 45.53 7.28
CA PRO A 10 5.04 45.78 7.73
C PRO A 10 5.13 45.95 9.26
N LYS A 11 6.36 45.85 9.80
CA LYS A 11 6.61 45.58 11.23
C LYS A 11 6.19 46.66 12.24
N ASP A 12 5.99 47.91 11.82
CA ASP A 12 5.90 49.06 12.75
C ASP A 12 4.64 49.92 12.54
N THR A 13 3.45 49.31 12.65
CA THR A 13 2.17 50.03 12.76
C THR A 13 1.35 49.55 13.96
N GLU A 14 1.05 50.45 14.89
CA GLU A 14 0.17 50.19 16.03
C GLU A 14 -1.28 49.94 15.57
N CYS A 15 -1.85 48.80 15.97
CA CYS A 15 -3.22 48.43 15.62
C CYS A 15 -4.25 49.17 16.49
N HIS A 16 -4.63 50.39 16.09
CA HIS A 16 -5.79 51.07 16.64
C HIS A 16 -7.10 50.51 16.05
N CYS A 17 -7.63 49.43 16.62
CA CYS A 17 -8.93 48.88 16.24
C CYS A 17 -10.08 49.78 16.71
N SER A 18 -10.60 50.62 15.81
CA SER A 18 -11.91 51.24 15.99
C SER A 18 -13.00 50.18 15.83
N LEU A 19 -13.71 49.89 16.91
CA LEU A 19 -14.71 48.83 16.98
C LEU A 19 -16.01 49.27 16.30
N HIS A 20 -16.20 48.94 15.03
CA HIS A 20 -17.55 48.81 14.47
C HIS A 20 -17.63 47.78 13.34
N HIS A 21 -18.41 46.72 13.61
CA HIS A 21 -18.97 45.78 12.63
C HIS A 21 -18.01 44.79 11.91
N CYS A 22 -17.48 43.81 12.66
CA CYS A 22 -17.06 42.53 12.08
C CYS A 22 -17.44 41.36 13.02
N GLN A 23 -18.28 40.43 12.56
CA GLN A 23 -18.66 39.20 13.29
C GLN A 23 -17.69 38.04 12.99
N SER A 24 -16.40 38.33 12.87
CA SER A 24 -15.38 37.31 12.67
C SER A 24 -14.16 37.61 13.54
N THR A 25 -13.71 36.61 14.27
CA THR A 25 -12.61 36.68 15.23
C THR A 25 -11.28 36.96 14.51
N CYS A 26 -10.86 38.23 14.48
CA CYS A 26 -9.52 38.60 14.03
C CYS A 26 -8.49 38.23 15.10
N THR A 27 -7.78 37.12 14.89
CA THR A 27 -6.58 36.75 15.65
C THR A 27 -5.33 37.28 14.94
N CYS A 28 -4.79 38.41 15.42
CA CYS A 28 -3.50 38.92 14.96
C CYS A 28 -2.35 38.03 15.44
N PHE A 29 -1.53 37.52 14.51
CA PHE A 29 -0.35 36.72 14.82
C PHE A 29 0.91 37.58 14.65
N THR A 30 1.45 38.12 15.74
CA THR A 30 2.75 38.80 15.69
C THR A 30 3.86 37.76 15.51
N SER A 31 4.77 38.03 14.56
CA SER A 31 5.86 37.12 14.19
C SER A 31 6.86 36.95 15.34
N MET A 32 6.66 35.94 16.17
CA MET A 32 7.73 35.35 17.00
C MET A 32 8.33 34.15 16.28
N ASN A 33 9.65 34.09 16.30
CA ASN A 33 10.43 33.20 15.46
C ASN A 33 10.37 31.75 15.94
N SER A 34 10.49 30.81 15.00
CA SER A 34 10.88 29.40 15.20
C SER A 34 10.17 28.61 16.31
N ASN A 35 9.04 27.98 15.97
CA ASN A 35 8.70 26.67 16.57
C ASN A 35 7.77 25.83 15.67
N TRP A 36 8.35 24.97 14.82
CA TRP A 36 7.61 24.01 13.98
C TRP A 36 6.68 23.10 14.80
N HIS A 37 7.06 22.79 16.04
CA HIS A 37 6.22 22.06 17.00
C HIS A 37 4.87 22.76 17.26
N GLY A 38 4.82 24.10 17.30
CA GLY A 38 3.57 24.83 17.52
C GLY A 38 2.57 24.65 16.39
N LEU A 39 3.06 24.67 15.14
CA LEU A 39 2.24 24.41 13.96
C LEU A 39 1.79 22.95 13.88
N ILE A 40 2.69 21.99 14.17
CA ILE A 40 2.34 20.56 14.21
C ILE A 40 1.26 20.29 15.25
N VAL A 41 1.42 20.78 16.49
CA VAL A 41 0.41 20.61 17.54
C VAL A 41 -0.92 21.27 17.16
N PHE A 42 -0.89 22.43 16.48
CA PHE A 42 -2.11 23.10 16.02
C PHE A 42 -2.84 22.31 14.93
N PHE A 43 -2.14 21.78 13.93
CA PHE A 43 -2.71 20.91 12.89
C PHE A 43 -3.22 19.58 13.47
N SER A 44 -2.47 18.96 14.39
CA SER A 44 -2.92 17.75 15.10
C SER A 44 -4.16 18.00 15.95
N LEU A 45 -4.28 19.15 16.63
CA LEU A 45 -5.50 19.51 17.35
C LEU A 45 -6.69 19.71 16.39
N HIS A 46 -6.48 20.29 15.22
CA HIS A 46 -7.55 20.45 14.22
C HIS A 46 -8.02 19.11 13.63
N LEU A 47 -7.11 18.16 13.40
CA LEU A 47 -7.44 16.79 12.98
C LEU A 47 -8.17 15.99 14.07
N LEU A 48 -7.87 16.25 15.34
CA LEU A 48 -8.59 15.62 16.47
C LEU A 48 -9.95 16.27 16.74
N LEU A 49 -10.10 17.57 16.46
CA LEU A 49 -11.34 18.32 16.65
C LEU A 49 -12.30 18.24 15.45
N SER A 50 -11.84 17.80 14.27
CA SER A 50 -12.72 17.58 13.11
C SER A 50 -13.61 16.34 13.24
N GLY A 51 -13.40 15.48 14.24
CA GLY A 51 -14.34 14.41 14.62
C GLY A 51 -14.50 13.28 13.59
N ASP A 52 -13.64 13.25 12.57
CA ASP A 52 -13.83 12.46 11.34
C ASP A 52 -12.52 11.74 10.96
N VAL A 53 -11.96 11.01 11.93
CA VAL A 53 -10.94 9.99 11.68
C VAL A 53 -11.64 8.64 11.69
N GLU A 54 -12.33 8.34 10.59
CA GLU A 54 -12.75 6.99 10.27
C GLU A 54 -11.47 6.14 10.08
N LEU A 55 -11.08 5.42 11.13
CA LEU A 55 -10.08 4.37 11.02
C LEU A 55 -10.62 3.39 9.98
N ASN A 56 -9.97 3.35 8.82
CA ASN A 56 -10.38 2.46 7.73
C ASN A 56 -10.58 1.06 8.29
N PRO A 57 -11.81 0.51 8.28
CA PRO A 57 -12.10 -0.73 8.98
C PRO A 57 -11.18 -1.84 8.48
N GLY A 58 -10.82 -2.74 9.39
CA GLY A 58 -10.00 -3.90 9.02
C GLY A 58 -10.69 -4.72 7.92
N PRO A 59 -9.94 -5.54 7.17
CA PRO A 59 -10.47 -6.31 6.05
C PRO A 59 -11.74 -7.06 6.46
N MET A 60 -12.82 -6.83 5.72
CA MET A 60 -14.14 -7.39 5.99
C MET A 60 -14.32 -8.75 5.31
N ILE A 61 -15.30 -9.54 5.77
CA ILE A 61 -15.59 -10.88 5.24
C ILE A 61 -15.94 -10.91 3.74
N ASP A 62 -16.47 -9.80 3.22
CA ASP A 62 -16.85 -9.64 1.80
C ASP A 62 -15.83 -8.84 0.98
N ASP A 63 -14.69 -8.47 1.58
CA ASP A 63 -13.55 -7.88 0.86
C ASP A 63 -12.74 -8.95 0.14
N GLN A 64 -12.05 -8.51 -0.92
CA GLN A 64 -11.05 -9.33 -1.58
C GLN A 64 -9.85 -9.57 -0.66
N PRO A 65 -9.42 -10.83 -0.44
CA PRO A 65 -8.26 -11.11 0.40
C PRO A 65 -6.98 -10.54 -0.20
N ASP A 66 -6.26 -9.75 0.61
CA ASP A 66 -4.88 -9.39 0.30
C ASP A 66 -3.97 -10.64 0.34
N ILE A 67 -3.00 -10.68 -0.56
CA ILE A 67 -2.06 -11.82 -0.70
C ILE A 67 -1.14 -11.97 0.50
N PHE A 68 -0.71 -10.88 1.16
CA PHE A 68 0.13 -10.96 2.35
C PHE A 68 -0.67 -11.47 3.54
N LEU A 69 -1.93 -11.06 3.68
CA LEU A 69 -2.86 -11.60 4.67
C LEU A 69 -3.17 -13.08 4.41
N LEU A 70 -3.47 -13.49 3.18
CA LEU A 70 -3.63 -14.91 2.84
C LEU A 70 -2.39 -15.72 3.23
N ARG A 71 -1.20 -15.27 2.85
CA ARG A 71 0.07 -15.95 3.20
C ARG A 71 0.26 -16.05 4.72
N LYS A 72 0.04 -14.96 5.46
CA LYS A 72 0.28 -14.88 6.91
C LYS A 72 -0.77 -15.66 7.70
N TRP A 73 -2.02 -15.67 7.26
CA TRP A 73 -3.13 -16.25 8.00
C TRP A 73 -3.36 -17.73 7.65
N LEU A 74 -3.04 -18.16 6.42
CA LEU A 74 -3.05 -19.57 6.01
C LEU A 74 -1.67 -20.26 6.13
N GLU A 75 -0.73 -19.66 6.88
CA GLU A 75 0.55 -20.29 7.20
C GLU A 75 0.38 -21.68 7.86
N PRO A 76 -0.54 -21.90 8.82
CA PRO A 76 -0.72 -23.21 9.47
C PRO A 76 -1.29 -24.32 8.57
N LEU A 77 -2.02 -23.97 7.50
CA LEU A 77 -2.70 -24.93 6.62
C LEU A 77 -1.71 -25.83 5.87
N VAL A 78 -1.41 -27.04 6.35
CA VAL A 78 -0.37 -27.88 5.72
C VAL A 78 -0.77 -28.32 4.30
N ASP A 79 -1.96 -28.91 4.17
CA ASP A 79 -2.45 -29.51 2.92
C ASP A 79 -3.19 -28.48 2.04
N TRP A 80 -2.40 -27.68 1.30
CA TRP A 80 -2.94 -26.64 0.43
C TRP A 80 -3.71 -27.16 -0.80
N GLN A 81 -3.44 -28.38 -1.28
CA GLN A 81 -4.01 -28.87 -2.54
C GLN A 81 -5.53 -29.09 -2.48
N PRO A 82 -6.10 -29.83 -1.50
CA PRO A 82 -7.54 -30.04 -1.44
C PRO A 82 -8.28 -28.75 -1.05
N PHE A 83 -7.65 -27.87 -0.26
CA PHE A 83 -8.15 -26.52 0.00
C PHE A 83 -8.27 -25.70 -1.30
N GLY A 84 -7.22 -25.74 -2.14
CA GLY A 84 -7.21 -25.03 -3.42
C GLY A 84 -8.32 -25.44 -4.38
N LEU A 85 -8.72 -26.71 -4.37
CA LEU A 85 -9.86 -27.20 -5.19
C LEU A 85 -11.23 -26.68 -4.74
N LEU A 86 -11.34 -26.19 -3.50
CA LEU A 86 -12.56 -25.60 -2.95
C LEU A 86 -12.64 -24.09 -3.20
N LEU A 87 -11.57 -23.47 -3.72
CA LEU A 87 -11.55 -22.07 -4.11
C LEU A 87 -12.24 -21.86 -5.47
N PRO A 88 -13.18 -20.90 -5.60
CA PRO A 88 -13.88 -20.66 -6.86
C PRO A 88 -12.93 -20.40 -8.04
N GLY A 89 -13.15 -21.10 -9.16
CA GLY A 89 -12.38 -20.92 -10.40
C GLY A 89 -11.03 -21.66 -10.46
N ILE A 90 -10.59 -22.32 -9.38
CA ILE A 90 -9.42 -23.22 -9.41
C ILE A 90 -9.83 -24.61 -9.89
N THR A 91 -9.00 -25.22 -10.74
CA THR A 91 -9.25 -26.56 -11.32
C THR A 91 -8.21 -27.58 -10.88
N GLN A 92 -8.52 -28.87 -11.03
CA GLN A 92 -7.55 -29.96 -10.82
C GLN A 92 -6.29 -29.79 -11.67
N GLN A 93 -6.41 -29.26 -12.89
CA GLN A 93 -5.27 -28.99 -13.76
C GLN A 93 -4.39 -27.87 -13.20
N ASP A 94 -4.98 -26.85 -12.56
CA ASP A 94 -4.21 -25.79 -11.90
C ASP A 94 -3.40 -26.32 -10.72
N ILE A 95 -4.01 -27.13 -9.85
CA ILE A 95 -3.33 -27.78 -8.72
C ILE A 95 -2.19 -28.68 -9.22
N ALA A 96 -2.46 -29.49 -10.25
CA ALA A 96 -1.45 -30.37 -10.85
C ALA A 96 -0.30 -29.59 -11.52
N MET A 97 -0.58 -28.43 -12.12
CA MET A 97 0.47 -27.55 -12.66
C MET A 97 1.32 -26.95 -11.54
N ILE A 98 0.70 -26.42 -10.48
CA ILE A 98 1.42 -25.81 -9.34
C ILE A 98 2.33 -26.84 -8.66
N ALA A 99 1.82 -28.03 -8.39
CA ALA A 99 2.58 -29.12 -7.78
C ALA A 99 3.72 -29.64 -8.68
N LYS A 100 3.60 -29.54 -10.00
CA LYS A 100 4.67 -29.90 -10.94
C LYS A 100 5.71 -28.79 -11.13
N SER A 101 5.29 -27.53 -11.04
CA SER A 101 6.16 -26.38 -11.35
C SER A 101 7.27 -26.12 -10.34
N ALA A 102 7.23 -26.75 -9.17
CA ALA A 102 8.14 -26.43 -8.07
C ALA A 102 9.07 -27.60 -7.65
N LEU A 103 8.89 -28.79 -8.26
CA LEU A 103 9.65 -30.03 -8.05
C LEU A 103 11.18 -29.77 -8.07
N GLY A 104 11.77 -29.55 -6.89
CA GLY A 104 13.21 -29.25 -6.80
C GLY A 104 13.81 -28.93 -5.43
N ILE A 105 13.10 -28.26 -4.50
CA ILE A 105 13.66 -27.86 -3.18
C ILE A 105 12.57 -27.86 -2.09
N GLU A 106 12.85 -28.45 -0.93
CA GLU A 106 11.93 -28.65 0.21
C GLU A 106 11.29 -27.38 0.81
N THR A 107 11.75 -26.18 0.44
CA THR A 107 11.07 -24.90 0.75
C THR A 107 9.81 -24.66 -0.12
N GLU A 108 9.36 -25.69 -0.83
CA GLU A 108 8.31 -25.71 -1.83
C GLU A 108 6.94 -25.27 -1.31
N HIS A 109 6.47 -25.80 -0.17
CA HIS A 109 5.06 -25.68 0.23
C HIS A 109 4.60 -24.24 0.47
N GLN A 110 5.43 -23.38 1.07
CA GLN A 110 5.11 -21.96 1.22
C GLN A 110 5.05 -21.23 -0.12
N SER A 111 5.90 -21.65 -1.07
CA SER A 111 5.94 -21.09 -2.42
C SER A 111 4.69 -21.54 -3.21
N GLN A 112 4.38 -22.84 -3.21
CA GLN A 112 3.19 -23.43 -3.85
C GLN A 112 1.87 -22.80 -3.36
N LYS A 113 1.72 -22.58 -2.05
CA LYS A 113 0.59 -21.82 -1.47
C LYS A 113 0.46 -20.44 -2.09
N LEU A 114 1.57 -19.71 -2.20
CA LEU A 114 1.58 -18.39 -2.82
C LEU A 114 1.16 -18.47 -4.30
N ILE A 115 1.67 -19.46 -5.07
CA ILE A 115 1.23 -19.68 -6.46
C ILE A 115 -0.29 -19.92 -6.54
N LEU A 116 -0.85 -20.75 -5.66
CA LEU A 116 -2.29 -20.99 -5.58
C LEU A 116 -3.06 -19.70 -5.35
N TYR A 117 -2.73 -18.95 -4.29
CA TYR A 117 -3.46 -17.74 -3.90
C TYR A 117 -3.40 -16.67 -5.00
N CYS A 118 -2.22 -16.47 -5.58
CA CYS A 118 -2.00 -15.57 -6.71
C CYS A 118 -2.79 -16.00 -7.96
N LYS A 119 -2.80 -17.29 -8.29
CA LYS A 119 -3.58 -17.80 -9.43
C LYS A 119 -5.09 -17.67 -9.16
N TRP A 120 -5.54 -17.88 -7.93
CA TRP A 120 -6.95 -17.77 -7.54
C TRP A 120 -7.47 -16.35 -7.71
N ILE A 121 -6.81 -15.35 -7.10
CA ILE A 121 -7.20 -13.93 -7.22
C ILE A 121 -7.22 -13.50 -8.69
N ASN A 122 -6.24 -13.93 -9.50
CA ASN A 122 -6.18 -13.60 -10.93
C ASN A 122 -7.27 -14.29 -11.78
N LYS A 123 -7.66 -15.54 -11.44
CA LYS A 123 -8.75 -16.26 -12.14
C LYS A 123 -10.15 -15.86 -11.67
N HIS A 124 -10.27 -15.39 -10.43
CA HIS A 124 -11.53 -15.05 -9.79
C HIS A 124 -11.44 -13.66 -9.12
N PRO A 125 -11.59 -12.57 -9.89
CA PRO A 125 -11.50 -11.21 -9.35
C PRO A 125 -12.56 -10.85 -8.30
N GLU A 126 -13.62 -11.66 -8.19
CA GLU A 126 -14.67 -11.53 -7.17
C GLU A 126 -14.39 -12.33 -5.88
N ALA A 127 -13.21 -12.95 -5.77
CA ALA A 127 -12.75 -13.70 -4.60
C ALA A 127 -12.89 -12.93 -3.29
N LYS A 128 -13.41 -13.58 -2.25
CA LYS A 128 -13.70 -13.00 -0.92
C LYS A 128 -13.13 -13.81 0.23
N TRP A 129 -12.94 -13.19 1.39
CA TRP A 129 -12.63 -13.90 2.63
C TRP A 129 -13.66 -14.97 2.99
N ARG A 130 -14.93 -14.75 2.62
CA ARG A 130 -16.01 -15.74 2.70
C ARG A 130 -15.68 -17.06 2.01
N ASP A 131 -15.03 -17.04 0.85
CA ASP A 131 -14.66 -18.24 0.10
C ASP A 131 -13.56 -19.04 0.80
N VAL A 132 -12.59 -18.34 1.39
CA VAL A 132 -11.52 -18.92 2.22
C VAL A 132 -12.12 -19.61 3.43
N LEU A 133 -13.03 -18.93 4.16
CA LEU A 133 -13.71 -19.50 5.32
C LEU A 133 -14.57 -20.71 4.95
N HIS A 134 -15.27 -20.68 3.81
CA HIS A 134 -16.03 -21.81 3.30
C HIS A 134 -15.12 -23.01 2.99
N ALA A 135 -14.02 -22.80 2.25
CA ALA A 135 -13.07 -23.84 1.90
C ALA A 135 -12.41 -24.48 3.13
N LEU A 136 -12.04 -23.69 4.15
CA LEU A 136 -11.52 -24.20 5.43
C LEU A 136 -12.59 -25.00 6.21
N THR A 137 -13.83 -24.51 6.24
CA THR A 137 -14.94 -25.19 6.95
C THR A 137 -15.26 -26.53 6.33
N VAL A 138 -15.32 -26.61 4.99
CA VAL A 138 -15.52 -27.88 4.25
C VAL A 138 -14.33 -28.85 4.42
N ARG A 139 -13.14 -28.32 4.72
CA ARG A 139 -11.94 -29.11 5.06
C ARG A 139 -11.84 -29.54 6.51
N GLU A 140 -12.81 -29.17 7.36
CA GLU A 140 -12.82 -29.39 8.81
C GLU A 140 -11.69 -28.65 9.57
N GLU A 141 -11.05 -27.65 8.94
CA GLU A 141 -9.98 -26.79 9.49
C GLU A 141 -10.56 -25.73 10.46
N THR A 142 -11.35 -26.19 11.42
CA THR A 142 -12.26 -25.36 12.24
C THR A 142 -11.54 -24.33 13.12
N GLU A 143 -10.42 -24.70 13.75
CA GLU A 143 -9.61 -23.77 14.55
C GLU A 143 -9.01 -22.64 13.71
N LEU A 144 -8.54 -22.97 12.50
CA LEU A 144 -7.95 -22.01 11.58
C LEU A 144 -9.02 -21.09 10.97
N ALA A 145 -10.17 -21.64 10.60
CA ALA A 145 -11.32 -20.87 10.13
C ALA A 145 -11.81 -19.88 11.19
N GLN A 146 -11.93 -20.33 12.45
CA GLN A 146 -12.34 -19.46 13.55
C GLN A 146 -11.30 -18.37 13.82
N THR A 147 -10.00 -18.72 13.86
CA THR A 147 -8.89 -17.76 14.02
C THR A 147 -8.89 -16.67 12.93
N ILE A 148 -9.23 -17.00 11.69
CA ILE A 148 -9.35 -16.03 10.59
C ILE A 148 -10.61 -15.18 10.76
N LYS A 149 -11.73 -15.80 11.11
CA LYS A 149 -13.00 -15.12 11.33
C LYS A 149 -12.91 -14.10 12.47
N ASP A 150 -12.22 -14.42 13.57
CA ASP A 150 -12.01 -13.50 14.69
C ASP A 150 -11.17 -12.29 14.27
N LYS A 151 -10.10 -12.48 13.48
CA LYS A 151 -9.29 -11.37 12.91
C LYS A 151 -10.07 -10.47 11.95
N LEU A 152 -11.05 -11.02 11.24
CA LEU A 152 -11.97 -10.24 10.39
C LEU A 152 -13.01 -9.47 11.23
N HIS A 153 -13.41 -9.99 12.39
CA HIS A 153 -14.32 -9.32 13.33
C HIS A 153 -13.63 -8.28 14.22
N GLU A 154 -12.34 -8.45 14.56
CA GLU A 154 -11.54 -7.43 15.27
C GLU A 154 -11.53 -6.09 14.53
N GLY A 155 -11.56 -6.11 13.19
CA GLY A 155 -11.69 -4.91 12.35
C GLY A 155 -13.07 -4.25 12.32
N GLN A 156 -14.11 -4.89 12.89
CA GLN A 156 -15.51 -4.43 12.83
C GLN A 156 -16.01 -3.79 14.13
N CYS A 157 -15.20 -3.78 15.19
CA CYS A 157 -15.64 -3.43 16.55
C CYS A 157 -15.29 -2.01 17.02
N ILE A 158 -15.64 -0.98 16.23
CA ILE A 158 -15.93 0.36 16.78
C ILE A 158 -17.25 0.88 16.18
N GLY A 159 -18.34 0.75 16.96
CA GLY A 159 -19.64 1.34 16.63
C GLY A 159 -20.81 0.37 16.79
N GLY A 160 -21.50 0.40 17.94
CA GLY A 160 -22.67 -0.47 18.13
C GLY A 160 -23.18 -0.64 19.55
N GLY A 161 -23.51 0.46 20.25
CA GLY A 161 -24.46 0.37 21.36
C GLY A 161 -25.87 0.08 20.82
N SER A 162 -26.59 -0.87 21.41
CA SER A 162 -27.99 -1.22 21.11
C SER A 162 -28.92 0.02 21.27
N VAL A 163 -30.11 0.16 20.65
CA VAL A 163 -31.12 -0.81 20.20
C VAL A 163 -31.98 -0.17 19.07
N ASN A 164 -32.62 -0.97 18.19
CA ASN A 164 -34.05 -0.91 17.78
C ASN A 164 -34.36 -1.20 16.29
N VAL A 165 -35.50 -1.86 16.07
CA VAL A 165 -36.07 -2.29 14.78
C VAL A 165 -36.91 -1.18 14.13
N ALA A 166 -36.76 -0.92 12.82
CA ALA A 166 -37.79 -0.26 11.98
C ALA A 166 -37.57 -0.42 10.45
N THR A 167 -38.65 -0.21 9.69
CA THR A 167 -38.89 -0.65 8.30
C THR A 167 -39.58 0.52 7.54
N CYS A 168 -39.33 0.89 6.27
CA CYS A 168 -38.68 0.27 5.09
C CYS A 168 -38.14 1.35 4.10
N ASN A 169 -37.65 0.91 2.93
CA ASN A 169 -37.70 1.53 1.59
C ASN A 169 -37.73 3.07 1.44
N SER A 170 -36.85 3.64 0.60
CA SER A 170 -37.20 3.96 -0.81
C SER A 170 -36.15 4.78 -1.61
N VAL A 171 -35.99 4.40 -2.89
CA VAL A 171 -35.79 5.20 -4.12
C VAL A 171 -34.81 6.41 -4.19
N GLY A 172 -33.89 6.34 -5.18
CA GLY A 172 -33.23 7.49 -5.83
C GLY A 172 -31.90 7.93 -5.19
N VAL A 173 -30.89 8.44 -5.91
CA VAL A 173 -30.79 8.94 -7.29
C VAL A 173 -29.39 8.64 -7.87
N TYR A 174 -29.29 8.33 -9.17
CA TYR A 174 -27.99 8.26 -9.86
C TYR A 174 -27.41 9.66 -10.09
N ASN A 175 -26.22 9.94 -9.54
CA ASN A 175 -25.36 11.01 -10.03
C ASN A 175 -24.06 10.38 -10.55
N LYS A 176 -23.70 10.72 -11.78
CA LYS A 176 -22.67 10.05 -12.59
C LYS A 176 -21.71 11.11 -13.14
N GLU A 177 -20.53 11.22 -12.56
CA GLU A 177 -19.45 12.08 -13.10
C GLU A 177 -18.10 11.74 -12.44
N PRO A 178 -16.97 11.98 -13.12
CA PRO A 178 -16.63 11.34 -14.39
C PRO A 178 -15.47 10.34 -14.21
N VAL A 179 -15.49 9.27 -15.01
CA VAL A 179 -14.32 8.39 -15.14
C VAL A 179 -13.23 9.17 -15.86
N SER A 180 -12.21 9.65 -15.14
CA SER A 180 -10.98 10.15 -15.74
C SER A 180 -10.22 8.95 -16.33
N ASP A 181 -9.87 9.04 -17.62
CA ASP A 181 -9.43 7.91 -18.42
C ASP A 181 -8.27 7.12 -17.82
N LEU A 182 -8.39 5.79 -17.95
CA LEU A 182 -7.41 4.80 -17.52
C LEU A 182 -6.14 4.85 -18.39
N VAL A 183 -5.32 5.89 -18.21
CA VAL A 183 -3.96 5.92 -18.76
C VAL A 183 -3.15 4.88 -18.01
N LYS A 184 -3.10 3.66 -18.55
CA LYS A 184 -2.18 2.59 -18.10
C LYS A 184 -0.75 3.11 -18.30
N GLY A 185 -0.16 3.67 -17.25
CA GLY A 185 1.12 4.37 -17.36
C GLY A 185 2.25 3.40 -17.71
N ASN A 186 3.10 3.80 -18.65
CA ASN A 186 4.32 3.09 -18.98
C ASN A 186 5.22 3.01 -17.73
N PRO A 187 5.70 1.81 -17.31
CA PRO A 187 6.55 1.64 -16.14
C PRO A 187 7.76 2.59 -16.10
N ASN A 188 8.37 2.86 -17.26
CA ASN A 188 9.50 3.76 -17.36
C ASN A 188 9.16 5.23 -17.11
N ASP A 189 7.97 5.66 -17.53
CA ASP A 189 7.50 7.03 -17.32
C ASP A 189 7.04 7.23 -15.87
N ILE A 190 6.40 6.21 -15.26
CA ILE A 190 6.03 6.17 -13.83
C ILE A 190 7.28 6.21 -12.94
N PHE A 191 8.28 5.36 -13.20
CA PHE A 191 9.51 5.37 -12.40
C PHE A 191 10.27 6.70 -12.56
N ARG A 192 10.31 7.26 -13.78
CA ARG A 192 10.92 8.58 -14.04
C ARG A 192 10.21 9.70 -13.26
N SER A 193 8.88 9.68 -13.18
CA SER A 193 8.10 10.74 -12.50
C SER A 193 8.20 10.74 -10.97
N HIS A 194 8.81 9.70 -10.38
CA HIS A 194 9.09 9.61 -8.93
C HIS A 194 10.60 9.62 -8.61
N SER A 195 11.47 9.70 -9.62
CA SER A 195 12.90 9.45 -9.46
C SER A 195 13.62 10.49 -8.58
N ASP A 196 13.11 11.72 -8.50
CA ASP A 196 13.61 12.77 -7.63
C ASP A 196 13.42 12.41 -6.14
N LYS A 197 12.15 12.23 -5.73
CA LYS A 197 11.75 11.85 -4.37
C LYS A 197 12.33 10.51 -3.97
N LEU A 198 12.42 9.58 -4.93
CA LEU A 198 13.01 8.27 -4.71
C LEU A 198 14.52 8.37 -4.49
N THR A 199 15.24 9.29 -5.14
CA THR A 199 16.68 9.52 -4.89
C THR A 199 16.92 9.94 -3.45
N ASP A 200 16.15 10.91 -2.95
CA ASP A 200 16.28 11.40 -1.57
C ASP A 200 15.95 10.29 -0.56
N ALA A 201 14.84 9.59 -0.75
CA ALA A 201 14.43 8.51 0.15
C ALA A 201 15.41 7.33 0.13
N VAL A 202 15.93 6.94 -1.04
CA VAL A 202 16.95 5.88 -1.18
C VAL A 202 18.26 6.28 -0.53
N THR A 203 18.67 7.55 -0.60
CA THR A 203 19.90 8.05 0.05
C THR A 203 19.90 7.76 1.56
N THR A 204 18.73 7.80 2.21
CA THR A 204 18.61 7.49 3.65
C THR A 204 18.67 5.99 4.00
N ASN A 205 18.57 5.10 3.00
CA ASN A 205 18.42 3.65 3.21
C ASN A 205 19.25 2.79 2.23
N LEU A 206 20.28 3.40 1.60
CA LEU A 206 20.93 2.88 0.40
C LEU A 206 21.43 1.44 0.56
N TYR A 207 22.18 1.19 1.64
CA TYR A 207 22.85 -0.09 1.89
C TYR A 207 21.86 -1.24 2.08
N ARG A 208 20.86 -1.07 2.95
CA ARG A 208 19.81 -2.08 3.20
C ARG A 208 18.99 -2.35 1.94
N LEU A 209 18.69 -1.30 1.17
CA LEU A 209 17.96 -1.46 -0.08
C LEU A 209 18.80 -2.20 -1.14
N ALA A 210 20.08 -1.85 -1.29
CA ALA A 210 20.98 -2.55 -2.22
C ALA A 210 21.15 -4.04 -1.85
N ASP A 211 21.24 -4.35 -0.56
CA ASP A 211 21.23 -5.73 -0.06
C ASP A 211 19.93 -6.46 -0.43
N ALA A 212 18.78 -5.85 -0.18
CA ALA A 212 17.47 -6.46 -0.45
C ALA A 212 17.18 -6.64 -1.95
N LEU A 213 17.52 -5.64 -2.78
CA LEU A 213 17.42 -5.71 -4.25
C LEU A 213 18.31 -6.83 -4.81
N HIS A 214 19.54 -6.95 -4.29
CA HIS A 214 20.45 -8.00 -4.74
C HIS A 214 20.00 -9.39 -4.29
N ALA A 215 19.52 -9.54 -3.04
CA ALA A 215 18.96 -10.79 -2.54
C ALA A 215 17.71 -11.25 -3.31
N LYS A 216 17.01 -10.32 -3.97
CA LYS A 216 15.88 -10.59 -4.89
C LYS A 216 16.30 -10.77 -6.36
N GLY A 217 17.59 -10.72 -6.68
CA GLY A 217 18.10 -10.84 -8.05
C GLY A 217 17.79 -9.64 -8.96
N LEU A 218 17.25 -8.54 -8.41
CA LEU A 218 16.84 -7.36 -9.18
C LEU A 218 18.03 -6.50 -9.62
N ILE A 219 19.17 -6.61 -8.92
CA ILE A 219 20.44 -5.97 -9.32
C ILE A 219 21.61 -6.99 -9.26
N PRO A 220 22.59 -6.89 -10.18
CA PRO A 220 23.76 -7.76 -10.15
C PRO A 220 24.70 -7.40 -8.99
N LEU A 221 25.57 -8.34 -8.61
CA LEU A 221 26.51 -8.19 -7.49
C LEU A 221 27.44 -6.99 -7.66
N ASP A 222 27.83 -6.65 -8.89
CA ASP A 222 28.71 -5.51 -9.15
C ASP A 222 28.01 -4.17 -8.87
N THR A 223 26.71 -4.03 -9.19
CA THR A 223 25.91 -2.86 -8.80
C THR A 223 25.81 -2.74 -7.28
N LYS A 224 25.65 -3.85 -6.56
CA LYS A 224 25.73 -3.84 -5.09
C LYS A 224 27.11 -3.40 -4.63
N ARG A 225 28.21 -3.97 -5.16
CA ARG A 225 29.59 -3.61 -4.79
C ARG A 225 29.86 -2.11 -4.98
N ASP A 226 29.35 -1.52 -6.05
CA ASP A 226 29.48 -0.08 -6.33
C ASP A 226 28.90 0.80 -5.22
N MET A 227 27.80 0.39 -4.56
CA MET A 227 27.21 1.15 -3.45
C MET A 227 28.14 1.16 -2.22
N TYR A 228 28.79 0.03 -1.94
CA TYR A 228 29.76 -0.13 -0.85
C TYR A 228 31.18 0.34 -1.24
N SER A 229 31.38 0.84 -2.45
CA SER A 229 32.69 1.32 -2.87
C SER A 229 33.10 2.55 -2.05
N VAL A 230 34.39 2.59 -1.67
CA VAL A 230 35.04 3.73 -1.01
C VAL A 230 35.50 4.76 -2.06
N SER A 231 34.78 4.86 -3.18
CA SER A 231 34.97 5.95 -4.14
C SER A 231 34.59 7.28 -3.48
N GLY A 232 35.13 8.39 -4.00
CA GLY A 232 34.79 9.74 -3.50
C GLY A 232 33.36 10.22 -3.81
N ASP A 233 32.45 9.30 -4.14
CA ASP A 233 31.05 9.60 -4.38
C ASP A 233 30.25 9.52 -3.08
N ASN A 234 29.47 10.56 -2.83
CA ASN A 234 28.56 10.61 -1.69
C ASN A 234 27.34 9.70 -1.90
N GLU A 235 26.62 9.42 -0.81
CA GLU A 235 25.45 8.54 -0.80
C GLU A 235 24.36 8.96 -1.81
N LEU A 236 24.20 10.27 -2.05
CA LEU A 236 23.27 10.83 -3.03
C LEU A 236 23.63 10.41 -4.48
N LYS A 237 24.90 10.51 -4.86
CA LYS A 237 25.38 10.04 -6.16
C LYS A 237 25.24 8.52 -6.32
N LYS A 238 25.53 7.77 -5.25
CA LYS A 238 25.38 6.31 -5.23
C LYS A 238 23.90 5.91 -5.41
N ALA A 239 22.98 6.56 -4.69
CA ALA A 239 21.53 6.41 -4.86
C ALA A 239 21.08 6.72 -6.30
N GLY A 240 21.55 7.84 -6.88
CA GLY A 240 21.30 8.16 -8.29
C GLY A 240 21.80 7.08 -9.26
N LYS A 241 23.01 6.55 -9.05
CA LYS A 241 23.59 5.46 -9.85
C LYS A 241 22.78 4.16 -9.72
N LEU A 242 22.27 3.84 -8.53
CA LEU A 242 21.37 2.70 -8.31
C LEU A 242 20.07 2.86 -9.11
N LEU A 243 19.45 4.05 -9.08
CA LEU A 243 18.20 4.32 -9.80
C LEU A 243 18.37 4.32 -11.33
N ILE A 244 19.48 4.87 -11.85
CA ILE A 244 19.86 4.75 -13.27
C ILE A 244 19.99 3.27 -13.66
N THR A 245 20.60 2.45 -12.80
CA THR A 245 20.75 1.02 -13.04
C THR A 245 19.40 0.30 -13.07
N LEU A 246 18.55 0.52 -12.07
CA LEU A 246 17.19 -0.04 -12.01
C LEU A 246 16.35 0.35 -13.23
N GLN A 247 16.41 1.62 -13.67
CA GLN A 247 15.71 2.06 -14.88
C GLN A 247 16.26 1.39 -16.16
N THR A 248 17.57 1.14 -16.22
CA THR A 248 18.21 0.47 -17.37
C THR A 248 17.83 -1.01 -17.43
N LEU A 249 17.87 -1.71 -16.29
CA LEU A 249 17.45 -3.12 -16.17
C LEU A 249 15.95 -3.28 -16.47
N MET A 250 15.10 -2.37 -15.98
CA MET A 250 13.67 -2.33 -16.32
C MET A 250 13.40 -2.15 -17.81
N LYS A 251 14.14 -1.26 -18.51
CA LYS A 251 14.06 -1.10 -19.98
C LYS A 251 14.51 -2.34 -20.74
N SER A 252 15.42 -3.11 -20.15
CA SER A 252 16.00 -4.31 -20.76
C SER A 252 15.22 -5.59 -20.41
N SER A 253 14.28 -5.51 -19.46
CA SER A 253 13.43 -6.62 -19.03
C SER A 253 12.39 -6.98 -20.10
N GLN A 254 12.12 -8.28 -20.26
CA GLN A 254 11.01 -8.77 -21.07
C GLN A 254 9.65 -8.43 -20.46
N HIS A 255 9.60 -8.13 -19.15
CA HIS A 255 8.40 -7.76 -18.42
C HIS A 255 8.64 -6.49 -17.57
N PRO A 256 8.70 -5.29 -18.18
CA PRO A 256 9.00 -4.04 -17.47
C PRO A 256 7.97 -3.67 -16.39
N GLU A 257 6.69 -3.99 -16.62
CA GLU A 257 5.62 -3.82 -15.61
C GLU A 257 5.92 -4.61 -14.35
N GLN A 258 6.40 -5.85 -14.50
CA GLN A 258 6.68 -6.69 -13.34
C GLN A 258 7.96 -6.32 -12.63
N TYR A 259 9.02 -6.03 -13.39
CA TYR A 259 10.28 -5.58 -12.80
C TYR A 259 10.07 -4.34 -11.90
N LEU A 260 9.18 -3.42 -12.31
CA LEU A 260 8.80 -2.28 -11.46
C LEU A 260 8.01 -2.71 -10.20
N ILE A 261 7.10 -3.68 -10.31
CA ILE A 261 6.35 -4.22 -9.17
C ILE A 261 7.28 -4.90 -8.16
N ASP A 262 8.24 -5.71 -8.61
CA ASP A 262 9.22 -6.37 -7.75
C ASP A 262 10.09 -5.36 -7.00
N VAL A 263 10.55 -4.30 -7.69
CA VAL A 263 11.24 -3.17 -7.08
C VAL A 263 10.34 -2.49 -6.03
N CYS A 264 9.08 -2.19 -6.36
CA CYS A 264 8.12 -1.59 -5.40
C CYS A 264 7.92 -2.46 -4.16
N HIS A 265 7.82 -3.78 -4.30
CA HIS A 265 7.75 -4.70 -3.17
C HIS A 265 9.01 -4.66 -2.30
N VAL A 266 10.20 -4.55 -2.89
CA VAL A 266 11.43 -4.37 -2.08
C VAL A 266 11.42 -3.03 -1.35
N LEU A 267 10.96 -1.95 -1.97
CA LEU A 267 10.86 -0.60 -1.37
C LEU A 267 9.94 -0.57 -0.14
N VAL A 268 8.72 -1.13 -0.25
CA VAL A 268 7.73 -1.19 0.86
C VAL A 268 8.31 -1.92 2.09
N ASN A 269 9.16 -2.93 1.88
CA ASN A 269 9.74 -3.72 2.96
C ASN A 269 10.97 -3.07 3.66
N GLN A 270 11.37 -1.85 3.28
CA GLN A 270 12.57 -1.19 3.85
C GLN A 270 12.36 -0.50 5.21
N GLN A 271 11.19 -0.63 5.84
CA GLN A 271 10.84 0.06 7.10
C GLN A 271 11.02 1.59 7.04
N ASN A 272 10.78 2.19 5.87
CA ASN A 272 10.93 3.61 5.61
C ASN A 272 9.64 4.12 4.93
N GLN A 273 8.91 5.00 5.61
CA GLN A 273 7.60 5.45 5.17
C GLN A 273 7.65 6.14 3.80
N ALA A 274 8.67 6.98 3.54
CA ALA A 274 8.80 7.66 2.25
C ALA A 274 9.00 6.67 1.09
N LEU A 275 9.78 5.60 1.28
CA LEU A 275 9.91 4.53 0.27
C LEU A 275 8.59 3.77 0.06
N THR A 276 7.85 3.50 1.13
CA THR A 276 6.52 2.87 1.07
C THR A 276 5.49 3.74 0.33
N ASP A 277 5.42 5.03 0.63
CA ASP A 277 4.48 5.97 0.01
C ASP A 277 4.77 6.14 -1.48
N ILE A 278 6.05 6.30 -1.84
CA ILE A 278 6.50 6.41 -3.24
C ILE A 278 6.21 5.12 -4.01
N ALA A 279 6.51 3.95 -3.44
CA ALA A 279 6.19 2.66 -4.06
C ALA A 279 4.68 2.46 -4.26
N THR A 280 3.87 2.82 -3.26
CA THR A 280 2.40 2.74 -3.33
C THR A 280 1.83 3.66 -4.41
N SER A 281 2.38 4.87 -4.55
CA SER A 281 2.04 5.80 -5.65
C SER A 281 2.36 5.22 -7.02
N MET A 282 3.56 4.63 -7.20
CA MET A 282 3.95 3.98 -8.46
C MET A 282 3.06 2.78 -8.80
N MET A 283 2.75 1.92 -7.82
CA MET A 283 1.85 0.77 -8.03
C MET A 283 0.42 1.22 -8.41
N LYS A 284 -0.11 2.26 -7.76
CA LYS A 284 -1.42 2.85 -8.12
C LYS A 284 -1.44 3.37 -9.57
N GLN A 285 -0.37 4.02 -10.03
CA GLN A 285 -0.27 4.54 -11.41
C GLN A 285 -0.12 3.44 -12.48
N LEU A 286 0.34 2.25 -12.12
CA LEU A 286 0.32 1.07 -13.01
C LEU A 286 -1.08 0.47 -13.20
N GLY A 287 -2.12 1.02 -12.57
CA GLY A 287 -3.45 0.42 -12.49
C GLY A 287 -3.50 -0.83 -11.61
N LYS A 288 -2.47 -1.07 -10.80
CA LYS A 288 -2.39 -2.19 -9.85
C LYS A 288 -3.08 -1.77 -8.55
N HIS A 289 -4.41 -1.75 -8.59
CA HIS A 289 -5.23 -1.31 -7.46
C HIS A 289 -5.26 -2.29 -6.30
N ASN A 290 -5.11 -3.59 -6.57
CA ASN A 290 -4.83 -4.62 -5.58
C ASN A 290 -3.60 -5.42 -6.00
N TYR A 291 -2.90 -5.94 -5.00
CA TYR A 291 -1.64 -6.68 -5.05
C TYR A 291 -1.61 -7.80 -6.12
N VAL A 292 -1.13 -7.47 -7.32
CA VAL A 292 -0.92 -8.46 -8.38
C VAL A 292 0.44 -9.12 -8.19
N CYS A 293 0.43 -10.37 -7.72
CA CYS A 293 1.60 -11.22 -7.73
C CYS A 293 2.14 -11.43 -9.15
N ILE A 294 3.46 -11.52 -9.26
CA ILE A 294 4.11 -12.47 -10.18
C ILE A 294 5.19 -13.23 -9.39
N LEU A 295 5.53 -14.41 -9.88
CA LEU A 295 6.53 -15.34 -9.38
C LEU A 295 7.75 -15.34 -10.31
#